data_AF-A0AAD7TZY9-F1
#
_entry.id   AF-A0AAD7TZY9-F1
#
_cell.length_a   1.000
_cell.length_b   1.000
_cell.length_c   1.000
_cell.angle_alpha   90.00
_cell.angle_beta   90.00
_cell.angle_gamma   90.00
#
_symmetry.space_group_name_H-M   'P 1'
#
loop_
_entity.id
_entity.type
_entity.pdbx_description
1 polymer ?
#
loop_
_entity_poly.entity_id
_entity_poly.type
_entity_poly.pdbx_seq_one_letter_code
_entity_poly.pdbx_strand_id
1 'polypeptide(L)'
;MDGTLVDSTDGVVGAWELFAEKYPGLDVTQVLSSSHGVRTVENLRLHCGITDPDELEREASRFEDAIVAESKKNGRHGIVALPGVAEIMKEIGPYAKLPTPRWAICTSATKNYASAALKAAGIPVPEVFVVSEDVEKGKPEPDPYLLGAKRCGVDPARCLVVEDAPAGVRSGRAAGCKTLALITSHTREQVEEAKPDYIVPNLSRVTMKPVENGIEVTIETD
;
A
#
# COMPACT_ATOMS: atom_id res chain seq x y z
N MET A 1 1.36 0.11 -0.29
CA MET A 1 2.53 -0.40 0.48
C MET A 1 2.53 -1.90 0.32
N ASP A 2 1.58 -2.57 0.97
CA ASP A 2 1.09 -3.89 0.55
C ASP A 2 0.79 -3.86 -0.95
N GLY A 3 1.11 -4.95 -1.65
CA GLY A 3 0.93 -5.09 -3.09
C GLY A 3 1.88 -4.25 -3.95
N THR A 4 2.41 -3.14 -3.43
CA THR A 4 3.32 -2.25 -4.19
C THR A 4 4.80 -2.48 -3.87
N LEU A 5 5.14 -2.44 -2.58
CA LEU A 5 6.51 -2.59 -2.05
C LEU A 5 6.68 -3.95 -1.39
N VAL A 6 5.62 -4.45 -0.77
CA VAL A 6 5.63 -5.62 0.09
C VAL A 6 4.59 -6.60 -0.43
N ASP A 7 5.00 -7.86 -0.57
CA ASP A 7 4.07 -8.97 -0.67
C ASP A 7 3.70 -9.41 0.75
N SER A 8 2.49 -9.08 1.16
CA SER A 8 1.87 -9.46 2.44
C SER A 8 0.74 -10.47 2.27
N THR A 9 0.56 -11.01 1.05
CA THR A 9 -0.58 -11.84 0.66
C THR A 9 -0.78 -13.02 1.61
N ASP A 10 0.30 -13.77 1.90
CA ASP A 10 0.26 -14.92 2.81
C ASP A 10 -0.22 -14.54 4.22
N GLY A 11 0.20 -13.39 4.73
CA GLY A 11 -0.23 -12.88 6.03
C GLY A 11 -1.69 -12.45 6.02
N VAL A 12 -2.12 -11.74 4.98
CA VAL A 12 -3.51 -11.28 4.82
C VAL A 12 -4.47 -12.46 4.71
N VAL A 13 -4.12 -13.47 3.91
CA VAL A 13 -4.88 -14.73 3.80
C VAL A 13 -5.00 -15.40 5.17
N GLY A 14 -3.89 -15.56 5.89
CA GLY A 14 -3.91 -16.18 7.21
C GLY A 14 -4.72 -15.41 8.24
N ALA A 15 -4.67 -14.07 8.22
CA ALA A 15 -5.48 -13.23 9.08
C ALA A 15 -6.98 -13.38 8.78
N TRP A 16 -7.37 -13.43 7.51
CA TRP A 16 -8.77 -13.65 7.12
C TRP A 16 -9.27 -15.04 7.46
N GLU A 17 -8.46 -16.08 7.28
CA GLU A 17 -8.79 -17.44 7.74
C GLU A 17 -9.03 -17.48 9.26
N LEU A 18 -8.16 -16.85 10.05
CA LEU A 18 -8.34 -16.75 11.49
C LEU A 18 -9.61 -15.98 11.87
N PHE A 19 -9.94 -14.92 11.12
CA PHE A 19 -11.15 -14.13 11.36
C PHE A 19 -12.42 -14.88 10.95
N ALA A 20 -12.36 -15.75 9.93
CA ALA A 20 -13.49 -16.58 9.53
C ALA A 20 -13.96 -17.52 10.64
N GLU A 21 -13.08 -17.92 11.57
CA GLU A 21 -13.45 -18.68 12.77
C GLU A 21 -14.36 -17.88 13.72
N LYS A 22 -14.18 -16.56 13.79
CA LYS A 22 -14.94 -15.65 14.67
C LYS A 22 -16.20 -15.09 14.00
N TYR A 23 -16.17 -14.87 12.69
CA TYR A 23 -17.25 -14.22 11.93
C TYR A 23 -17.92 -15.22 10.96
N PRO A 24 -19.01 -15.90 11.38
CA PRO A 24 -19.72 -16.86 10.54
C PRO A 24 -20.29 -16.19 9.29
N GLY A 25 -20.08 -16.80 8.12
CA GLY A 25 -20.53 -16.28 6.83
C GLY A 25 -19.50 -15.40 6.09
N LEU A 26 -18.31 -15.23 6.65
CA LEU A 26 -17.20 -14.58 5.96
C LEU A 26 -16.69 -15.48 4.82
N ASP A 27 -16.84 -15.02 3.58
CA ASP A 27 -16.22 -15.64 2.40
C ASP A 27 -14.83 -15.03 2.16
N VAL A 28 -13.80 -15.74 2.61
CA VAL A 28 -12.40 -15.30 2.48
C VAL A 28 -12.03 -15.04 1.02
N THR A 29 -12.52 -15.85 0.08
CA THR A 29 -12.24 -15.66 -1.35
C THR A 29 -12.84 -14.35 -1.86
N GLN A 30 -14.08 -14.04 -1.47
CA GLN A 30 -14.73 -12.79 -1.82
C GLN A 30 -13.99 -11.59 -1.22
N VAL A 31 -13.59 -11.67 0.06
CA VAL A 31 -12.86 -10.59 0.73
C VAL A 31 -11.56 -10.29 0.01
N LEU A 32 -10.75 -11.31 -0.26
CA LEU A 32 -9.46 -11.15 -0.95
C LEU A 32 -9.62 -10.52 -2.34
N SER A 33 -10.73 -10.76 -3.05
CA SER A 33 -10.99 -10.15 -4.35
C SER A 33 -11.31 -8.65 -4.31
N SER A 34 -11.66 -8.10 -3.13
CA SER A 34 -12.20 -6.74 -3.00
C SER A 34 -11.51 -5.87 -1.94
N SER A 35 -10.68 -6.45 -1.06
CA SER A 35 -10.13 -5.76 0.11
C SER A 35 -8.84 -4.97 -0.13
N HIS A 36 -8.16 -5.21 -1.26
CA HIS A 36 -6.83 -4.68 -1.51
C HIS A 36 -6.80 -3.15 -1.63
N GLY A 37 -5.84 -2.52 -0.96
CA GLY A 37 -5.61 -1.07 -1.00
C GLY A 37 -6.58 -0.22 -0.17
N VAL A 38 -7.58 -0.82 0.48
CA VAL A 38 -8.57 -0.14 1.34
C VAL A 38 -8.21 -0.33 2.82
N ARG A 39 -8.64 0.59 3.69
CA ARG A 39 -8.36 0.50 5.14
C ARG A 39 -9.01 -0.73 5.75
N THR A 40 -8.33 -1.35 6.71
CA THR A 40 -8.81 -2.53 7.45
C THR A 40 -10.19 -2.31 8.07
N VAL A 41 -10.43 -1.14 8.68
CA VAL A 41 -11.72 -0.77 9.27
C VAL A 41 -12.88 -0.80 8.26
N GLU A 42 -12.64 -0.43 7.00
CA GLU A 42 -13.69 -0.46 5.97
C GLU A 42 -13.99 -1.90 5.54
N ASN A 43 -12.95 -2.73 5.40
CA ASN A 43 -13.10 -4.15 5.09
C ASN A 43 -13.85 -4.89 6.19
N LEU A 44 -13.52 -4.64 7.46
CA LEU A 44 -14.21 -5.23 8.61
C LEU A 44 -15.67 -4.79 8.71
N ARG A 45 -15.96 -3.52 8.43
CA ARG A 45 -17.34 -3.02 8.36
C ARG A 45 -18.14 -3.74 7.27
N LEU A 46 -17.55 -3.88 6.08
CA LEU A 46 -18.22 -4.47 4.92
C LEU A 46 -18.43 -5.98 5.07
N HIS A 47 -17.41 -6.71 5.50
CA HIS A 47 -17.38 -8.17 5.44
C HIS A 47 -17.67 -8.85 6.79
N CYS A 48 -17.43 -8.17 7.91
CA CYS A 48 -17.73 -8.69 9.25
C CYS A 48 -18.97 -8.03 9.88
N GLY A 49 -19.54 -7.00 9.25
CA GLY A 49 -20.76 -6.33 9.71
C GLY A 49 -20.60 -5.54 11.01
N ILE A 50 -19.35 -5.23 11.41
CA ILE A 50 -19.08 -4.48 12.63
C ILE A 50 -19.47 -3.01 12.41
N THR A 51 -20.33 -2.50 13.28
CA THR A 51 -20.84 -1.11 13.17
C THR A 51 -20.39 -0.22 14.32
N ASP A 52 -20.04 -0.79 15.47
CA ASP A 52 -19.50 -0.06 16.61
C ASP A 52 -18.08 0.47 16.28
N PRO A 53 -17.84 1.80 16.37
CA PRO A 53 -16.54 2.37 16.03
C PRO A 53 -15.40 1.85 16.89
N ASP A 54 -15.61 1.69 18.19
CA ASP A 54 -14.56 1.24 19.09
C ASP A 54 -14.22 -0.25 18.86
N GLU A 55 -15.22 -1.07 18.54
CA GLU A 55 -15.02 -2.46 18.12
C GLU A 55 -14.28 -2.56 16.78
N LEU A 56 -14.61 -1.71 15.81
CA LEU A 56 -13.90 -1.65 14.52
C LEU A 56 -12.41 -1.38 14.69
N GLU A 57 -12.04 -0.39 15.50
CA GLU A 57 -10.63 -0.06 15.75
C GLU A 57 -9.88 -1.19 16.47
N ARG A 58 -10.53 -1.82 17.46
CA ARG A 58 -9.96 -2.98 18.17
C ARG A 58 -9.76 -4.17 17.23
N GLU A 59 -10.75 -4.48 16.42
CA GLU A 59 -10.68 -5.61 15.48
C GLU A 59 -9.76 -5.33 14.31
N ALA A 60 -9.63 -4.08 13.85
CA ALA A 60 -8.64 -3.70 12.85
C ALA A 60 -7.23 -3.92 13.38
N SER A 61 -6.96 -3.47 14.62
CA SER A 61 -5.67 -3.72 15.28
C SER A 61 -5.38 -5.22 15.40
N ARG A 62 -6.37 -6.02 15.85
CA ARG A 62 -6.24 -7.48 15.95
C ARG A 62 -6.01 -8.15 14.60
N PHE A 63 -6.67 -7.66 13.55
CA PHE A 63 -6.55 -8.19 12.20
C PHE A 63 -5.13 -7.97 11.68
N GLU A 64 -4.62 -6.74 11.82
CA GLU A 64 -3.30 -6.43 11.30
C GLU A 64 -2.16 -7.06 12.11
N ASP A 65 -2.33 -7.24 13.42
CA ASP A 65 -1.44 -8.07 14.24
C ASP A 65 -1.44 -9.53 13.75
N ALA A 66 -2.62 -10.05 13.38
CA ALA A 66 -2.75 -11.38 12.82
C ALA A 66 -2.03 -11.50 11.45
N ILE A 67 -2.03 -10.46 10.61
CA ILE A 67 -1.27 -10.49 9.34
C ILE A 67 0.20 -10.84 9.60
N VAL A 68 0.82 -10.16 10.56
CA VAL A 68 2.23 -10.40 10.91
C VAL A 68 2.40 -11.79 11.52
N ALA A 69 1.55 -12.16 12.47
CA ALA A 69 1.65 -13.43 13.20
C ALA A 69 1.41 -14.66 12.30
N GLU A 70 0.51 -14.56 11.34
CA GLU A 70 0.14 -15.66 10.43
C GLU A 70 1.05 -15.77 9.21
N SER A 71 1.80 -14.70 8.88
CA SER A 71 2.60 -14.61 7.65
C SER A 71 3.62 -15.73 7.44
N LYS A 72 4.14 -16.36 8.51
CA LYS A 72 5.14 -17.44 8.45
C LYS A 72 4.64 -18.79 8.93
N LYS A 73 3.35 -18.88 9.29
CA LYS A 73 2.75 -20.13 9.76
C LYS A 73 2.40 -21.03 8.59
N ASN A 74 2.25 -22.33 8.85
CA ASN A 74 1.75 -23.30 7.88
C ASN A 74 2.53 -23.34 6.54
N GLY A 75 3.83 -23.06 6.58
CA GLY A 75 4.69 -23.08 5.38
C GLY A 75 4.63 -21.81 4.52
N ARG A 76 3.94 -20.76 4.97
CA ARG A 76 3.91 -19.46 4.29
C ARG A 76 5.27 -18.78 4.26
N HIS A 77 5.48 -17.96 3.25
CA HIS A 77 6.78 -17.38 2.91
C HIS A 77 7.13 -16.14 3.74
N GLY A 78 6.17 -15.61 4.49
CA GLY A 78 6.33 -14.37 5.26
C GLY A 78 5.96 -13.13 4.46
N ILE A 79 6.14 -11.98 5.11
CA ILE A 79 6.07 -10.67 4.49
C ILE A 79 7.42 -10.37 3.84
N VAL A 80 7.44 -10.22 2.51
CA VAL A 80 8.68 -10.06 1.73
C VAL A 80 8.61 -8.87 0.79
N ALA A 81 9.77 -8.36 0.35
CA ALA A 81 9.81 -7.29 -0.66
C ALA A 81 9.45 -7.83 -2.05
N LEU A 82 8.70 -7.04 -2.82
CA LEU A 82 8.35 -7.38 -4.20
C LEU A 82 9.53 -7.19 -5.18
N PRO A 83 9.49 -7.81 -6.37
CA PRO A 83 10.53 -7.65 -7.38
C PRO A 83 10.81 -6.18 -7.75
N GLY A 84 12.09 -5.80 -7.80
CA GLY A 84 12.56 -4.44 -8.11
C GLY A 84 12.60 -3.48 -6.92
N VAL A 85 11.98 -3.83 -5.79
CA VAL A 85 11.93 -2.94 -4.62
C VAL A 85 13.33 -2.72 -4.03
N ALA A 86 14.16 -3.77 -3.97
CA ALA A 86 15.52 -3.64 -3.44
C ALA A 86 16.37 -2.68 -4.27
N GLU A 87 16.22 -2.70 -5.58
CA GLU A 87 16.89 -1.80 -6.53
C GLU A 87 16.41 -0.37 -6.33
N ILE A 88 15.10 -0.12 -6.33
CA ILE A 88 14.54 1.21 -6.07
C ILE A 88 15.00 1.75 -4.71
N MET A 89 14.99 0.93 -3.65
CA MET A 89 15.45 1.35 -2.33
C MET A 89 16.94 1.72 -2.30
N LYS A 90 17.78 1.08 -3.11
CA LYS A 90 19.18 1.51 -3.28
C LYS A 90 19.30 2.85 -3.99
N GLU A 91 18.42 3.12 -4.96
CA GLU A 91 18.46 4.34 -5.78
C GLU A 91 17.94 5.57 -5.03
N ILE A 92 16.80 5.47 -4.34
CA ILE A 92 16.13 6.62 -3.69
C ILE A 92 16.20 6.61 -2.15
N GLY A 93 16.47 5.46 -1.54
CA GLY A 93 16.51 5.31 -0.08
C GLY A 93 17.47 6.26 0.64
N PRO A 94 18.72 6.49 0.15
CA PRO A 94 19.65 7.43 0.77
C PRO A 94 19.13 8.88 0.88
N TYR A 95 18.13 9.24 0.07
CA TYR A 95 17.58 10.60 -0.02
C TYR A 95 16.32 10.79 0.83
N ALA A 96 15.91 9.78 1.61
CA ALA A 96 14.75 9.86 2.50
C ALA A 96 14.91 10.92 3.60
N LYS A 97 16.16 11.22 3.99
CA LYS A 97 16.50 12.13 5.11
C LYS A 97 16.94 13.53 4.67
N LEU A 98 16.72 13.89 3.41
CA LEU A 98 17.01 15.24 2.93
C LEU A 98 16.04 16.25 3.59
N PRO A 99 16.43 17.54 3.69
CA PRO A 99 15.53 18.60 4.16
C PRO A 99 14.22 18.69 3.37
N THR A 100 14.25 18.26 2.10
CA THR A 100 13.08 18.03 1.26
C THR A 100 13.06 16.56 0.86
N PRO A 101 12.34 15.70 1.59
CA PRO A 101 12.23 14.28 1.28
C PRO A 101 11.74 14.07 -0.15
N ARG A 102 12.38 13.16 -0.88
CA ARG A 102 12.09 12.93 -2.31
C ARG A 102 11.05 11.84 -2.55
N TRP A 103 10.65 11.11 -1.51
CA TRP A 103 9.65 10.06 -1.59
C TRP A 103 8.93 9.90 -0.25
N ALA A 104 7.75 9.29 -0.31
CA ALA A 104 6.90 9.02 0.83
C ALA A 104 6.25 7.64 0.67
N ILE A 105 5.86 7.03 1.79
CA ILE A 105 4.92 5.91 1.79
C ILE A 105 3.57 6.43 2.27
N CYS A 106 2.52 6.20 1.48
CA CYS A 106 1.13 6.52 1.83
C CYS A 106 0.30 5.22 1.80
N THR A 107 -0.11 4.74 2.97
CA THR A 107 -0.72 3.41 3.13
C THR A 107 -2.07 3.47 3.84
N SER A 108 -2.94 2.50 3.54
CA SER A 108 -4.23 2.30 4.21
C SER A 108 -4.12 1.47 5.49
N ALA A 109 -2.91 1.01 5.82
CA ALA A 109 -2.56 0.25 7.02
C ALA A 109 -2.34 1.15 8.24
N THR A 110 -2.50 0.60 9.45
CA THR A 110 -2.08 1.30 10.67
C THR A 110 -0.58 1.47 10.74
N LYS A 111 -0.12 2.43 11.57
CA LYS A 111 1.32 2.65 11.80
C LYS A 111 2.02 1.41 12.33
N ASN A 112 1.38 0.69 13.24
CA ASN A 112 1.97 -0.48 13.89
C ASN A 112 2.24 -1.58 12.87
N TYR A 113 1.22 -1.95 12.11
CA TYR A 113 1.33 -2.97 11.08
C TYR A 113 2.28 -2.57 9.97
N ALA A 114 2.11 -1.36 9.41
CA ALA A 114 2.92 -0.92 8.30
C ALA A 114 4.42 -0.86 8.68
N SER A 115 4.74 -0.42 9.90
CA SER A 115 6.12 -0.44 10.40
C SER A 115 6.67 -1.87 10.54
N ALA A 116 5.84 -2.80 11.03
CA ALA A 116 6.23 -4.21 11.17
C ALA A 116 6.43 -4.89 9.81
N ALA A 117 5.54 -4.64 8.84
CA ALA A 117 5.61 -5.18 7.49
C ALA A 117 6.85 -4.68 6.74
N LEU A 118 7.13 -3.37 6.78
CA LEU A 118 8.34 -2.80 6.18
C LEU A 118 9.60 -3.40 6.80
N LYS A 119 9.65 -3.54 8.13
CA LYS A 119 10.77 -4.16 8.82
C LYS A 119 10.95 -5.63 8.42
N ALA A 120 9.87 -6.40 8.31
CA ALA A 120 9.91 -7.80 7.90
C ALA A 120 10.44 -7.95 6.46
N ALA A 121 10.07 -7.04 5.57
CA ALA A 121 10.52 -6.99 4.18
C ALA A 121 11.92 -6.36 3.99
N GLY A 122 12.55 -5.85 5.06
CA GLY A 122 13.86 -5.20 4.98
C GLY A 122 13.84 -3.81 4.31
N ILE A 123 12.68 -3.15 4.30
CA ILE A 123 12.47 -1.84 3.68
C ILE A 123 12.58 -0.75 4.76
N PRO A 124 13.38 0.31 4.54
CA PRO A 124 13.46 1.41 5.50
C PRO A 124 12.14 2.18 5.56
N VAL A 125 11.74 2.58 6.78
CA VAL A 125 10.63 3.53 6.96
C VAL A 125 11.10 4.92 6.50
N PRO A 126 10.40 5.58 5.56
CA PRO A 126 10.74 6.94 5.13
C PRO A 126 10.45 7.97 6.22
N GLU A 127 11.05 9.15 6.10
CA GLU A 127 10.72 10.30 6.94
C GLU A 127 9.25 10.71 6.76
N VAL A 128 8.79 10.76 5.51
CA VAL A 128 7.38 11.02 5.20
C VAL A 128 6.64 9.71 5.08
N PHE A 129 5.97 9.35 6.17
CA PHE A 129 5.17 8.14 6.29
C PHE A 129 3.74 8.53 6.67
N VAL A 130 2.81 8.33 5.74
CA VAL A 130 1.38 8.59 5.90
C VAL A 130 0.66 7.26 6.08
N VAL A 131 0.02 7.10 7.22
CA VAL A 131 -0.70 5.88 7.63
C VAL A 131 -2.21 6.13 7.70
N SER A 132 -2.98 5.08 7.96
CA SER A 132 -4.45 5.18 8.00
C SER A 132 -4.99 6.22 9.00
N GLU A 133 -4.30 6.39 10.12
CA GLU A 133 -4.65 7.26 11.23
C GLU A 133 -4.36 8.75 10.93
N ASP A 134 -3.54 9.03 9.91
CA ASP A 134 -3.17 10.39 9.52
C ASP A 134 -4.25 11.10 8.68
N VAL A 135 -5.25 10.36 8.20
CA VAL A 135 -6.25 10.85 7.25
C VAL A 135 -7.67 10.50 7.68
N GLU A 136 -8.59 11.45 7.47
CA GLU A 136 -10.01 11.22 7.73
C GLU A 136 -10.58 10.25 6.68
N LYS A 137 -10.26 10.49 5.40
CA LYS A 137 -10.72 9.69 4.28
C LYS A 137 -9.57 8.89 3.66
N GLY A 138 -9.71 7.57 3.66
CA GLY A 138 -8.77 6.67 2.98
C GLY A 138 -9.01 6.60 1.48
N LYS A 139 -8.16 5.82 0.79
CA LYS A 139 -8.34 5.51 -0.65
C LYS A 139 -9.75 4.93 -0.88
N PRO A 140 -10.48 5.36 -1.93
CA PRO A 140 -10.02 6.08 -3.12
C PRO A 140 -10.01 7.62 -3.01
N GLU A 141 -10.26 8.20 -1.85
CA GLU A 141 -10.19 9.65 -1.65
C GLU A 141 -8.73 10.14 -1.71
N PRO A 142 -8.47 11.39 -2.13
CA PRO A 142 -7.12 11.87 -2.44
C PRO A 142 -6.25 12.18 -1.21
N ASP A 143 -6.86 12.25 -0.03
CA ASP A 143 -6.26 12.72 1.22
C ASP A 143 -4.87 12.11 1.54
N PRO A 144 -4.64 10.78 1.38
CA PRO A 144 -3.33 10.19 1.69
C PRO A 144 -2.20 10.79 0.84
N TYR A 145 -2.43 10.96 -0.46
CA TYR A 145 -1.39 11.48 -1.37
C TYR A 145 -1.26 12.99 -1.29
N LEU A 146 -2.35 13.72 -1.07
CA LEU A 146 -2.28 15.16 -0.78
C LEU A 146 -1.45 15.43 0.48
N LEU A 147 -1.66 14.63 1.53
CA LEU A 147 -0.89 14.73 2.76
C LEU A 147 0.58 14.34 2.56
N GLY A 148 0.85 13.27 1.81
CA GLY A 148 2.21 12.86 1.45
C GLY A 148 2.96 13.96 0.69
N ALA A 149 2.37 14.51 -0.37
CA ALA A 149 2.96 15.60 -1.15
C ALA A 149 3.20 16.85 -0.29
N LYS A 150 2.23 17.22 0.55
CA LYS A 150 2.35 18.33 1.52
C LYS A 150 3.51 18.12 2.49
N ARG A 151 3.65 16.92 3.08
CA ARG A 151 4.73 16.59 4.02
C ARG A 151 6.10 16.55 3.33
N CYS A 152 6.15 16.20 2.05
CA CYS A 152 7.37 16.32 1.22
C CYS A 152 7.65 17.76 0.73
N GLY A 153 6.73 18.71 0.91
CA GLY A 153 6.87 20.10 0.45
C GLY A 153 6.83 20.25 -1.07
N VAL A 154 6.11 19.39 -1.78
CA VAL A 154 6.01 19.38 -3.25
C VAL A 154 4.55 19.47 -3.71
N ASP A 155 4.36 20.01 -4.91
CA ASP A 155 3.06 20.03 -5.59
C ASP A 155 2.68 18.60 -6.02
N PRO A 156 1.46 18.10 -5.73
CA PRO A 156 0.97 16.81 -6.21
C PRO A 156 1.11 16.61 -7.72
N ALA A 157 0.98 17.67 -8.54
CA ALA A 157 1.16 17.58 -9.99
C ALA A 157 2.61 17.24 -10.41
N ARG A 158 3.57 17.34 -9.48
CA ARG A 158 4.96 16.92 -9.64
C ARG A 158 5.26 15.57 -8.98
N CYS A 159 4.25 14.86 -8.51
CA CYS A 159 4.39 13.55 -7.89
C CYS A 159 3.98 12.43 -8.85
N LEU A 160 4.67 11.29 -8.71
CA LEU A 160 4.26 10.00 -9.27
C LEU A 160 3.79 9.11 -8.12
N VAL A 161 2.54 8.69 -8.15
CA VAL A 161 1.99 7.67 -7.26
C VAL A 161 2.19 6.30 -7.90
N VAL A 162 2.84 5.39 -7.17
CA VAL A 162 2.99 3.99 -7.58
C VAL A 162 2.01 3.15 -6.75
N GLU A 163 1.16 2.36 -7.40
CA GLU A 163 0.06 1.63 -6.77
C GLU A 163 -0.24 0.31 -7.47
N ASP A 164 -0.73 -0.69 -6.73
CA ASP A 164 -1.20 -1.97 -7.26
C ASP A 164 -2.74 -2.07 -7.29
N ALA A 165 -3.44 -1.22 -6.53
CA ALA A 165 -4.88 -1.30 -6.35
C ALA A 165 -5.63 -0.23 -7.14
N PRO A 166 -6.78 -0.56 -7.78
CA PRO A 166 -7.61 0.43 -8.46
C PRO A 166 -8.04 1.61 -7.56
N ALA A 167 -8.29 1.36 -6.27
CA ALA A 167 -8.60 2.40 -5.30
C ALA A 167 -7.44 3.38 -5.10
N GLY A 168 -6.21 2.88 -5.02
CA GLY A 168 -5.00 3.69 -4.90
C GLY A 168 -4.71 4.50 -6.16
N VAL A 169 -4.85 3.89 -7.34
CA VAL A 169 -4.72 4.61 -8.62
C VAL A 169 -5.74 5.76 -8.70
N ARG A 170 -7.01 5.52 -8.37
CA ARG A 170 -8.04 6.57 -8.35
C ARG A 170 -7.70 7.69 -7.35
N SER A 171 -7.22 7.33 -6.16
CA SER A 171 -6.80 8.30 -5.14
C SER A 171 -5.63 9.16 -5.60
N GLY A 172 -4.61 8.58 -6.22
CA GLY A 172 -3.46 9.31 -6.78
C GLY A 172 -3.89 10.29 -7.87
N ARG A 173 -4.77 9.86 -8.78
CA ARG A 173 -5.33 10.72 -9.83
C ARG A 173 -6.19 11.85 -9.25
N ALA A 174 -7.04 11.54 -8.28
CA ALA A 174 -7.89 12.54 -7.61
C ALA A 174 -7.05 13.59 -6.87
N ALA A 175 -5.86 13.23 -6.38
CA ALA A 175 -4.90 14.15 -5.78
C ALA A 175 -4.17 15.04 -6.81
N GLY A 176 -4.33 14.78 -8.11
CA GLY A 176 -3.65 15.50 -9.18
C GLY A 176 -2.26 14.93 -9.54
N CYS A 177 -1.88 13.77 -9.00
CA CYS A 177 -0.61 13.11 -9.31
C CYS A 177 -0.67 12.38 -10.66
N LYS A 178 0.49 12.16 -11.27
CA LYS A 178 0.65 11.06 -12.23
C LYS A 178 0.58 9.72 -11.49
N THR A 179 0.10 8.67 -12.13
CA THR A 179 -0.01 7.34 -11.52
C THR A 179 0.62 6.24 -12.37
N LEU A 180 1.43 5.40 -11.74
CA LEU A 180 1.96 4.14 -12.27
C LEU A 180 1.28 2.98 -11.55
N ALA A 181 0.54 2.17 -12.30
CA ALA A 181 -0.07 0.95 -11.78
C ALA A 181 0.86 -0.26 -11.91
N LEU A 182 0.81 -1.14 -10.90
CA LEU A 182 1.50 -2.43 -10.86
C LEU A 182 0.49 -3.58 -10.96
N ILE A 183 0.86 -4.67 -11.63
CA ILE A 183 0.01 -5.87 -11.81
C ILE A 183 0.47 -6.95 -10.82
N THR A 184 0.52 -6.59 -9.54
CA THR A 184 1.01 -7.44 -8.45
C THR A 184 -0.11 -8.05 -7.63
N SER A 185 -1.19 -7.30 -7.40
CA SER A 185 -2.35 -7.75 -6.60
C SER A 185 -3.66 -7.83 -7.40
N HIS A 186 -3.73 -7.18 -8.56
CA HIS A 186 -4.90 -7.15 -9.43
C HIS A 186 -4.52 -7.49 -10.86
N THR A 187 -5.49 -7.91 -11.67
CA THR A 187 -5.28 -8.13 -13.10
C THR A 187 -5.07 -6.80 -13.83
N ARG A 188 -4.49 -6.88 -15.04
CA ARG A 188 -4.29 -5.73 -15.91
C ARG A 188 -5.61 -5.01 -16.18
N GLU A 189 -6.67 -5.75 -16.48
CA GLU A 189 -7.98 -5.20 -16.80
C GLU A 189 -8.54 -4.39 -15.61
N GLN A 190 -8.42 -4.93 -14.39
CA GLN A 190 -8.91 -4.26 -13.17
C GLN A 190 -8.19 -2.93 -12.90
N VAL A 191 -6.88 -2.86 -13.12
CA VAL A 191 -6.12 -1.61 -12.92
C VAL A 191 -6.33 -0.63 -14.07
N GLU A 192 -6.52 -1.10 -15.31
CA GLU A 192 -6.82 -0.26 -16.48
C GLU A 192 -8.13 0.51 -16.32
N GLU A 193 -9.14 -0.08 -15.66
CA GLU A 193 -10.41 0.61 -15.34
C GLU A 193 -10.20 1.87 -14.48
N ALA A 194 -9.15 1.90 -13.64
CA ALA A 194 -8.78 3.06 -12.84
C ALA A 194 -8.03 4.15 -13.65
N LYS A 195 -7.74 3.88 -14.93
CA LYS A 195 -7.11 4.79 -15.90
C LYS A 195 -5.75 5.35 -15.44
N PRO A 196 -4.77 4.52 -15.05
CA PRO A 196 -3.44 5.00 -14.71
C PRO A 196 -2.73 5.61 -15.93
N ASP A 197 -1.73 6.47 -15.71
CA ASP A 197 -0.89 7.02 -16.79
C ASP A 197 0.07 5.98 -17.36
N TYR A 198 0.52 5.03 -16.53
CA TYR A 198 1.47 3.98 -16.87
C TYR A 198 1.10 2.68 -16.19
N ILE A 199 1.45 1.53 -16.79
CA ILE A 199 1.22 0.19 -16.23
C ILE A 199 2.43 -0.69 -16.50
N VAL A 200 2.92 -1.36 -15.47
CA VAL A 200 3.98 -2.37 -15.58
C VAL A 200 3.68 -3.57 -14.68
N PRO A 201 4.25 -4.76 -14.93
CA PRO A 201 4.04 -5.92 -14.07
C PRO A 201 4.43 -5.68 -12.60
N ASN A 202 5.57 -5.04 -12.36
CA ASN A 202 6.10 -4.72 -11.03
C ASN A 202 7.27 -3.72 -11.15
N LEU A 203 7.89 -3.36 -10.02
CA LEU A 203 8.96 -2.37 -9.97
C LEU A 203 10.27 -2.78 -10.66
N SER A 204 10.44 -4.04 -11.10
CA SER A 204 11.61 -4.43 -11.89
C SER A 204 11.69 -3.75 -13.26
N ARG A 205 10.59 -3.14 -13.73
CA ARG A 205 10.50 -2.34 -14.96
C ARG A 205 10.73 -0.85 -14.75
N VAL A 206 11.17 -0.45 -13.56
CA VAL A 206 11.26 0.94 -13.16
C VAL A 206 12.66 1.24 -12.63
N THR A 207 13.16 2.40 -13.00
CA THR A 207 14.39 2.98 -12.44
C THR A 207 14.07 4.37 -11.94
N MET A 208 14.55 4.73 -10.75
CA MET A 208 14.28 6.01 -10.10
C MET A 208 15.59 6.67 -9.68
N LYS A 209 16.10 7.59 -10.51
CA LYS A 209 17.37 8.25 -10.24
C LYS A 209 17.18 9.62 -9.60
N PRO A 210 17.86 9.93 -8.48
CA PRO A 210 17.85 11.27 -7.92
C PRO A 210 18.51 12.25 -8.91
N VAL A 211 17.85 13.39 -9.11
CA VAL A 211 18.39 14.54 -9.85
C VAL A 211 18.25 15.80 -8.99
N GLU A 212 18.92 16.88 -9.36
CA GLU A 212 18.99 18.12 -8.56
C GLU A 212 17.60 18.57 -8.03
N ASN A 213 16.59 18.51 -8.90
CA ASN A 213 15.25 19.03 -8.62
C ASN A 213 14.16 17.96 -8.44
N GLY A 214 14.53 16.68 -8.23
CA GLY A 214 13.54 15.61 -8.04
C GLY A 214 14.10 14.22 -8.28
N ILE A 215 13.25 13.37 -8.87
CA ILE A 215 13.59 12.01 -9.27
C ILE A 215 13.27 11.88 -10.76
N GLU A 216 14.25 11.47 -11.56
CA GLU A 216 14.03 11.01 -12.92
C GLU A 216 13.54 9.56 -12.87
N VAL A 217 12.37 9.30 -13.46
CA VAL A 217 11.76 7.96 -13.47
C VAL A 217 11.75 7.44 -14.90
N THR A 218 12.41 6.30 -15.11
CA THR A 218 12.35 5.55 -16.36
C THR A 218 11.43 4.35 -16.16
N ILE A 219 10.47 4.18 -17.09
CA ILE A 219 9.47 3.11 -17.05
C ILE A 219 9.58 2.31 -18.35
N GLU A 220 9.90 1.02 -18.24
CA GLU A 220 9.91 0.10 -19.36
C GLU A 220 8.49 -0.48 -19.55
N THR A 221 7.74 0.11 -20.47
CA THR A 221 6.43 -0.41 -20.88
C THR A 221 6.60 -1.47 -21.97
N ASP A 222 5.71 -2.46 -21.98
CA ASP A 222 5.62 -3.49 -23.04
C ASP A 222 5.27 -2.88 -24.42
#